data_AF-B7X6C5-F1
#
_entry.id   AF-B7X6C5-F1
#
_cell.length_a   1.000
_cell.length_b   1.000
_cell.length_c   1.000
_cell.angle_alpha   90.00
_cell.angle_beta   90.00
_cell.angle_gamma   90.00
#
_symmetry.space_group_name_H-M   'P 1'
#
loop_
_entity.id
_entity.type
_entity.pdbx_description
1 polymer ?
#
loop_
_entity_poly.entity_id
_entity_poly.type
_entity_poly.pdbx_seq_one_letter_code
_entity_poly.pdbx_strand_id
1 'polypeptide(L)' 'YQARQVHEWRRQGVQVLVSTSDVSTLDGTWSLITEAAQLGPVGGIFNLAVVLRDAMLDNQTPEFFQDVNKPKYNGTLNLD' A
#
# COMPACT_ATOMS: atom_id res chain seq x y z
N TYR A 1 6.09 15.43 10.17
CA TYR A 1 6.97 14.25 10.22
C TYR A 1 7.20 13.65 8.82
N GLN A 2 6.17 13.15 8.13
CA GLN A 2 6.29 12.50 6.81
C GLN A 2 6.96 13.37 5.73
N ALA A 3 6.45 14.59 5.52
CA ALA A 3 6.99 15.51 4.51
C ALA A 3 8.48 15.83 4.73
N ARG A 4 8.93 15.90 6.00
CA ARG A 4 10.35 16.11 6.34
C ARG A 4 11.21 14.95 5.86
N GLN A 5 10.82 13.70 6.14
CA GLN A 5 11.59 12.52 5.73
C GLN A 5 11.72 12.43 4.21
N VAL A 6 10.61 12.61 3.49
CA VAL A 6 10.59 12.60 2.01
C VAL A 6 11.52 13.67 1.45
N HIS A 7 11.48 14.88 2.02
CA HIS A 7 12.36 15.99 1.61
C HIS A 7 13.84 15.69 1.85
N GLU A 8 14.20 15.15 3.02
CA GLU A 8 15.59 14.82 3.34
C GLU A 8 16.16 13.73 2.42
N TRP A 9 15.40 12.66 2.13
CA TRP A 9 15.85 11.61 1.21
C TRP A 9 16.05 12.15 -0.21
N ARG A 10 15.14 13.01 -0.69
CA ARG A 10 15.30 13.68 -1.98
C ARG A 10 16.54 14.58 -2.02
N ARG A 11 16.85 15.31 -0.93
CA ARG A 11 18.10 16.10 -0.82
C ARG A 11 19.37 15.25 -0.87
N GLN A 12 19.31 14.01 -0.39
CA GLN A 12 20.40 13.05 -0.46
C GLN A 12 20.54 12.37 -1.84
N GLY A 13 19.68 12.73 -2.81
CA GLY A 13 19.71 12.18 -4.16
C GLY A 13 18.87 10.90 -4.33
N VAL A 14 18.13 10.45 -3.32
CA VAL A 14 17.24 9.30 -3.42
C VAL A 14 15.96 9.70 -4.17
N GLN A 15 15.59 8.93 -5.19
CA GLN A 15 14.31 9.10 -5.88
C GLN A 15 13.18 8.54 -5.02
N VAL A 16 12.35 9.42 -4.46
CA VAL A 16 11.19 9.05 -3.63
C VAL A 16 9.92 9.54 -4.30
N LEU A 17 9.05 8.61 -4.69
CA LEU A 17 7.70 8.86 -5.19
C LEU A 17 6.67 8.49 -4.12
N VAL A 18 5.70 9.36 -3.88
CA VAL A 18 4.56 9.08 -2.98
C VAL A 18 3.35 8.85 -3.86
N SER A 19 2.85 7.62 -3.89
CA SER A 19 1.69 7.22 -4.69
C SER A 19 0.45 7.08 -3.81
N THR A 20 -0.73 7.32 -4.39
CA THR A 20 -2.04 7.05 -3.78
C THR A 20 -2.76 5.88 -4.43
N SER A 21 -2.08 5.14 -5.30
CA SER A 21 -2.61 3.96 -5.98
C SER A 21 -2.90 2.84 -4.97
N ASP A 22 -4.16 2.41 -4.89
CA ASP A 22 -4.62 1.43 -3.90
C ASP A 22 -4.49 0.00 -4.42
N VAL A 23 -3.60 -0.76 -3.78
CA VAL A 23 -3.33 -2.17 -4.11
C VAL A 23 -4.49 -3.11 -3.76
N SER A 24 -5.51 -2.65 -3.03
CA SER A 24 -6.72 -3.46 -2.78
C SER A 24 -7.52 -3.74 -4.06
N THR A 25 -7.21 -3.01 -5.15
CA THR A 25 -7.78 -3.19 -6.49
C THR A 25 -6.71 -3.59 -7.50
N LEU A 26 -7.11 -4.33 -8.54
CA LEU A 26 -6.20 -4.74 -9.61
C LEU A 26 -5.67 -3.53 -10.39
N ASP A 27 -6.55 -2.58 -10.77
CA ASP A 27 -6.17 -1.38 -11.52
C ASP A 27 -5.23 -0.46 -10.73
N GLY A 28 -5.47 -0.31 -9.42
CA GLY A 28 -4.57 0.43 -8.54
C GLY A 28 -3.22 -0.24 -8.42
N THR A 29 -3.17 -1.58 -8.38
CA THR A 29 -1.90 -2.31 -8.36
C THR A 29 -1.14 -2.15 -9.67
N TRP A 30 -1.81 -2.26 -10.82
CA TRP A 30 -1.20 -2.00 -12.12
C TRP A 30 -0.63 -0.59 -12.24
N SER A 31 -1.37 0.41 -11.75
CA SER A 31 -0.92 1.79 -11.71
C SER A 31 0.34 1.94 -10.86
N LEU A 32 0.36 1.35 -9.66
CA LEU A 32 1.51 1.39 -8.76
C LEU A 32 2.76 0.74 -9.36
N ILE A 33 2.62 -0.46 -9.94
CA ILE A 33 3.74 -1.18 -10.55
C ILE A 33 4.27 -0.44 -11.78
N THR A 34 3.38 0.16 -12.56
CA THR A 34 3.76 0.98 -13.72
C THR A 34 4.53 2.23 -13.30
N GLU A 35 4.09 2.92 -12.25
CA GLU A 35 4.80 4.07 -11.67
C GLU A 35 6.19 3.68 -11.15
N ALA A 36 6.30 2.56 -10.43
CA ALA A 36 7.58 2.08 -9.92
C ALA A 36 8.55 1.70 -11.06
N ALA A 37 8.03 1.06 -12.12
CA ALA A 37 8.80 0.66 -13.29
C ALA A 37 9.41 1.86 -14.06
N GLN A 38 8.83 3.06 -13.95
CA GLN A 38 9.41 4.30 -14.52
C GLN A 38 10.67 4.76 -13.79
N LEU A 39 10.87 4.34 -12.54
CA LEU A 39 12.08 4.63 -11.74
C LEU A 39 13.17 3.55 -11.94
N GLY A 40 12.76 2.33 -12.30
CA GLY A 40 13.64 1.20 -12.58
C GLY A 40 12.92 -0.15 -12.37
N PRO A 41 13.58 -1.29 -12.64
CA PRO A 41 13.01 -2.60 -12.38
C PRO A 41 12.61 -2.79 -10.91
N VAL A 42 11.42 -3.34 -10.66
CA VAL A 42 10.94 -3.61 -9.30
C VAL A 42 11.75 -4.75 -8.69
N GLY A 43 12.59 -4.44 -7.71
CA GLY A 43 13.45 -5.42 -7.03
C GLY A 43 12.86 -6.02 -5.75
N GLY A 44 11.77 -5.44 -5.23
CA GLY A 44 11.13 -5.91 -4.01
C GLY A 44 9.88 -5.11 -3.65
N ILE A 45 8.91 -5.80 -3.06
CA ILE A 45 7.64 -5.24 -2.61
C ILE A 45 7.53 -5.50 -1.10
N PHE A 46 7.12 -4.47 -0.36
CA PHE A 46 6.83 -4.58 1.07
C PHE A 46 5.40 -4.12 1.33
N ASN A 47 4.50 -5.04 1.73
CA ASN A 47 3.10 -4.70 2.05
C ASN A 47 2.93 -4.30 3.53
N LEU A 48 3.11 -3.02 3.82
CA LEU A 48 2.91 -2.44 5.16
C LEU A 48 1.49 -1.88 5.39
N ALA A 49 0.59 -1.93 4.40
CA ALA A 49 -0.76 -1.38 4.53
C ALA A 49 -1.58 -2.16 5.57
N VAL A 50 -2.37 -1.46 6.39
CA VAL A 50 -3.24 -2.06 7.40
C VAL A 50 -4.41 -1.14 7.72
N VAL A 51 -5.57 -1.76 7.94
CA VAL A 51 -6.76 -1.13 8.53
C VAL A 51 -7.15 -2.01 9.71
N LEU A 52 -7.43 -1.39 10.86
CA LEU A 52 -7.85 -2.10 12.07
C LEU A 52 -9.34 -1.87 12.33
N ARG A 53 -10.03 -2.95 12.67
CA ARG A 53 -11.44 -2.98 13.07
C ARG A 53 -11.55 -3.85 14.32
N ASP A 54 -10.89 -3.40 15.38
CA ASP A 54 -10.78 -4.17 16.61
C ASP A 54 -12.14 -4.20 17.33
N ALA A 55 -12.69 -5.40 17.49
CA ALA A 55 -13.91 -5.64 18.23
C ALA A 55 -14.00 -7.12 18.63
N MET A 56 -14.68 -7.40 19.75
CA MET A 56 -15.12 -8.76 20.09
C MET A 56 -15.99 -9.32 18.96
N LEU A 57 -16.04 -10.64 18.80
CA LEU A 57 -16.73 -11.28 17.67
C LEU A 57 -18.21 -10.86 17.55
N ASP A 58 -18.92 -10.74 18.68
CA ASP A 58 -20.33 -10.34 18.71
C ASP A 58 -20.56 -8.88 18.23
N ASN A 59 -19.50 -8.07 18.21
CA ASN A 59 -19.50 -6.69 17.74
C ASN A 59 -18.83 -6.53 16.36
N GLN A 60 -18.43 -7.64 15.71
CA GLN A 60 -17.90 -7.63 14.35
C GLN A 60 -19.04 -7.63 13.33
N THR A 61 -18.74 -7.13 12.13
CA THR A 61 -19.64 -7.22 10.97
C THR A 61 -18.89 -7.76 9.75
N PRO A 62 -19.59 -8.35 8.76
CA PRO A 62 -18.97 -8.76 7.50
C PRO A 62 -18.17 -7.64 6.82
N GLU A 63 -18.62 -6.39 6.93
CA GLU A 63 -17.96 -5.21 6.37
C GLU A 63 -16.64 -4.91 7.09
N PHE A 64 -16.57 -5.09 8.42
CA PHE A 64 -15.31 -4.97 9.15
C PHE A 64 -14.30 -6.03 8.72
N PHE A 65 -14.74 -7.26 8.51
CA PHE A 65 -13.90 -8.30 7.92
C PHE A 65 -13.41 -7.93 6.51
N GLN A 66 -14.28 -7.37 5.66
CA GLN A 66 -13.87 -6.91 4.33
C GLN A 66 -12.85 -5.77 4.42
N ASP A 67 -13.07 -4.79 5.30
CA ASP A 67 -12.18 -3.64 5.48
C ASP A 67 -10.76 -4.04 5.91
N VAL A 68 -10.62 -4.96 6.87
CA VAL A 68 -9.29 -5.43 7.31
C VAL A 68 -8.60 -6.29 6.25
N ASN A 69 -9.36 -7.01 5.42
CA ASN A 69 -8.82 -7.86 4.36
C ASN A 69 -8.39 -7.09 3.11
N LYS A 70 -9.03 -5.96 2.77
CA LYS A 70 -8.66 -5.12 1.61
C LYS A 70 -7.14 -4.84 1.50
N PRO A 71 -6.46 -4.30 2.53
CA PRO A 71 -5.03 -3.98 2.41
C PRO A 71 -4.10 -5.19 2.54
N LYS A 72 -4.56 -6.30 3.11
CA LYS A 72 -3.73 -7.48 3.41
C LYS A 72 -4.00 -8.64 2.48
N TYR A 73 -5.22 -9.18 2.48
CA TYR A 73 -5.58 -10.30 1.62
C TYR A 73 -5.66 -9.87 0.16
N ASN A 74 -6.59 -8.96 -0.18
CA ASN A 74 -6.78 -8.53 -1.57
C ASN A 74 -5.52 -7.83 -2.09
N GLY A 75 -4.93 -6.96 -1.27
CA GLY A 75 -3.68 -6.27 -1.59
C GLY A 75 -2.53 -7.22 -1.92
N THR A 76 -2.32 -8.27 -1.12
CA THR A 76 -1.24 -9.22 -1.40
C THR A 76 -1.57 -10.09 -2.61
N LEU A 77 -2.83 -10.48 -2.81
CA LEU A 77 -3.26 -11.23 -3.98
C LEU A 77 -3.07 -10.46 -5.29
N ASN A 78 -3.28 -9.13 -5.29
CA ASN A 78 -3.03 -8.32 -6.48
C ASN A 78 -1.54 -8.06 -6.74
N LEU A 79 -0.69 -8.17 -5.71
CA LEU A 79 0.76 -7.95 -5.77
C LEU A 79 1.57 -9.22 -6.12
N ASP A 80 0.92 -10.39 -6.12
CA ASP A 80 1.47 -11.68 -6.53
C ASP A 80 1.47 -11.82 -8.06
#